data_AF-A0A930U4M0-F1
#
_entry.id   AF-A0A930U4M0-F1
#
_cell.length_a   1.000
_cell.length_b   1.000
_cell.length_c   1.000
_cell.angle_alpha   90.00
_cell.angle_beta   90.00
_cell.angle_gamma   90.00
#
_symmetry.space_group_name_H-M   'P 1'
#
loop_
_entity.id
_entity.type
_entity.pdbx_description
1 polymer ?
#
loop_
_entity_poly.entity_id
_entity_poly.type
_entity_poly.pdbx_seq_one_letter_code
_entity_poly.pdbx_strand_id
1 'polypeptide(L)' 'MGNRPIEPSNLHIFGMTAVGNRPVFSSEMEIVSSDLLPGHRPIVASSADLLNAHMVLGNRPIASNELDDPLTLMGYLD' A
#
# COMPACT_ATOMS: atom_id res chain seq x y z
N MET A 1 25.98 13.86 18.84
CA MET A 1 24.88 12.87 18.67
C MET A 1 23.66 13.64 18.22
N GLY A 2 23.14 13.39 17.02
CA GLY A 2 22.02 14.15 16.47
C GLY A 2 20.69 13.65 17.05
N ASN A 3 20.02 14.47 17.84
CA ASN A 3 18.67 14.20 18.32
C ASN A 3 17.69 14.49 17.17
N ARG A 4 17.46 13.52 16.30
CA ARG A 4 16.32 13.58 15.38
C ARG A 4 15.07 13.20 16.18
N PRO A 5 14.03 14.04 16.23
CA PRO A 5 12.74 13.65 16.79
C PRO A 5 12.23 12.39 16.11
N ILE A 6 11.66 11.47 16.89
CA ILE A 6 11.00 10.26 16.40
C ILE A 6 9.56 10.26 16.90
N GLU A 7 8.63 9.92 16.02
CA GLU A 7 7.21 9.74 16.33
C GLU A 7 6.86 8.25 16.28
N PRO A 8 5.99 7.75 17.15
CA PRO A 8 5.46 6.39 17.02
C PRO A 8 4.69 6.21 15.71
N SER A 9 4.84 5.04 15.09
CA SER A 9 4.08 4.67 13.90
C SER A 9 2.65 4.23 14.24
N ASN A 10 1.71 4.45 13.31
CA ASN A 10 0.33 3.94 13.39
C ASN A 10 0.17 2.47 12.96
N LEU A 11 1.26 1.75 12.68
CA LEU A 11 1.21 0.34 12.26
C LEU A 11 0.78 -0.58 13.42
N HIS A 12 -0.23 -1.42 13.17
CA HIS A 12 -0.70 -2.39 14.15
C HIS A 12 -0.10 -3.79 13.90
N ILE A 13 0.53 -4.36 14.93
CA ILE A 13 1.18 -5.68 14.85
C ILE A 13 0.12 -6.76 15.05
N PHE A 14 -0.06 -7.60 14.03
CA PHE A 14 -0.93 -8.77 14.11
C PHE A 14 -0.23 -9.97 14.77
N GLY A 15 1.06 -10.16 14.50
CA GLY A 15 1.83 -11.26 15.05
C GLY A 15 3.33 -11.20 14.74
N MET A 16 4.03 -12.29 15.08
CA MET A 16 5.46 -12.45 14.84
C MET A 16 5.71 -13.66 13.95
N THR A 17 6.64 -13.58 13.01
CA THR A 17 7.05 -14.74 12.22
C THR A 17 7.74 -15.77 13.11
N ALA A 18 7.44 -17.05 12.91
CA ALA A 18 8.08 -18.15 13.65
C ALA A 18 9.60 -18.21 13.43
N VAL A 19 10.06 -17.80 12.24
CA VAL A 19 11.49 -17.70 11.91
C VAL A 19 11.90 -16.24 11.93
N GLY A 20 12.88 -15.91 12.79
CA GLY A 20 13.51 -14.60 12.84
C GLY A 20 12.72 -13.50 13.56
N ASN A 21 11.58 -13.81 14.21
CA ASN A 21 10.80 -12.90 15.07
C ASN A 21 10.51 -11.54 14.41
N ARG A 22 10.08 -11.55 13.15
CA ARG A 22 9.77 -10.33 12.38
C ARG A 22 8.30 -9.96 12.58
N PRO A 23 7.97 -8.68 12.80
CA PRO A 23 6.58 -8.26 12.93
C PRO A 23 5.82 -8.47 11.63
N VAL A 24 4.63 -9.05 11.77
CA VAL A 24 3.61 -9.13 10.73
C VAL A 24 2.56 -8.10 11.10
N PHE A 25 2.35 -7.13 10.21
CA PHE A 25 1.38 -6.06 10.42
C PHE A 25 0.01 -6.46 9.87
N SER A 26 -1.05 -5.95 10.51
CA SER A 26 -2.39 -6.07 9.95
C SER A 26 -2.52 -5.24 8.68
N SER A 27 -3.32 -5.73 7.73
CA SER A 27 -3.65 -5.03 6.50
C SER A 27 -5.16 -4.98 6.33
N GLU A 28 -5.64 -3.91 5.70
CA GLU A 28 -7.06 -3.72 5.34
C GLU A 28 -7.39 -4.31 3.94
N MET A 29 -6.46 -5.04 3.31
CA MET A 29 -6.68 -5.66 2.01
C MET A 29 -7.83 -6.68 2.05
N GLU A 30 -8.80 -6.52 1.15
CA GLU A 30 -9.90 -7.46 0.97
C GLU A 30 -9.53 -8.54 -0.05
N ILE A 31 -9.43 -9.80 0.40
CA ILE A 31 -9.18 -10.95 -0.46
C ILE A 31 -10.49 -11.41 -1.08
N VAL A 32 -10.62 -11.28 -2.40
CA VAL A 32 -11.79 -11.71 -3.17
C VAL A 32 -11.77 -13.23 -3.41
N SER A 33 -10.60 -13.79 -3.66
CA SER A 33 -10.42 -15.24 -3.82
C SER A 33 -8.96 -15.65 -3.70
N SER A 34 -8.70 -16.83 -3.14
CA SER A 34 -7.37 -17.46 -3.18
C SER A 34 -7.28 -18.67 -4.11
N ASP A 35 -8.40 -19.28 -4.47
CA ASP A 35 -8.40 -20.65 -5.01
C ASP A 35 -8.48 -20.72 -6.53
N LEU A 36 -8.73 -19.59 -7.19
CA LEU A 36 -8.88 -19.52 -8.64
C LEU A 36 -7.55 -19.64 -9.40
N LEU A 37 -6.42 -19.34 -8.74
CA LEU A 37 -5.10 -19.32 -9.36
C LEU A 37 -4.21 -20.46 -8.85
N PRO A 38 -3.35 -21.06 -9.70
CA PRO A 38 -2.41 -22.09 -9.29
C PRO A 38 -1.54 -21.65 -8.10
N GLY A 39 -1.41 -22.54 -7.11
CA GLY A 39 -0.65 -22.26 -5.89
C GLY A 39 -1.38 -21.35 -4.90
N HIS A 40 -2.71 -21.30 -4.98
CA HIS A 40 -3.58 -20.51 -4.09
C HIS A 40 -3.20 -19.02 -4.02
N ARG A 41 -2.89 -18.41 -5.17
CA ARG A 41 -2.46 -17.01 -5.20
C ARG A 41 -3.66 -16.10 -4.91
N PRO A 42 -3.61 -15.26 -3.86
CA PRO A 42 -4.72 -14.38 -3.51
C PRO A 42 -4.94 -13.31 -4.58
N ILE A 43 -6.21 -13.07 -4.87
CA ILE A 43 -6.75 -11.99 -5.68
C ILE A 43 -7.37 -10.99 -4.71
N VAL A 44 -6.89 -9.75 -4.74
CA VAL A 44 -7.30 -8.68 -3.81
C VAL A 44 -8.15 -7.67 -4.57
N ALA A 45 -9.15 -7.09 -3.90
CA ALA A 45 -9.95 -6.02 -4.44
C ALA A 45 -9.07 -4.79 -4.77
N SER A 46 -9.30 -4.20 -5.94
CA SER A 46 -8.64 -2.96 -6.36
C SER A 46 -9.46 -1.75 -5.91
N SER A 47 -8.82 -0.59 -5.69
CA SER A 47 -9.57 0.67 -5.47
C SER A 47 -10.50 0.95 -6.65
N ALA A 48 -11.70 1.45 -6.35
CA ALA A 48 -12.68 1.87 -7.35
C ALA A 48 -12.13 2.97 -8.27
N ASP A 49 -11.18 3.78 -7.80
CA ASP A 49 -10.56 4.85 -8.59
C ASP A 49 -9.86 4.32 -9.85
N LEU A 50 -9.40 3.06 -9.81
CA LEU A 50 -8.76 2.40 -10.95
C LEU A 50 -9.73 2.12 -12.11
N LEU A 51 -11.05 2.16 -11.89
CA LEU A 51 -12.04 2.05 -12.97
C LEU A 51 -12.01 3.25 -13.91
N ASN A 52 -11.63 4.43 -13.40
CA ASN A 52 -11.56 5.68 -14.15
C ASN A 52 -10.10 6.05 -14.51
N ALA A 53 -9.14 5.19 -14.19
CA ALA A 53 -7.73 5.44 -14.44
C ALA A 53 -7.44 5.54 -15.95
N HIS A 54 -6.50 6.41 -16.31
CA HIS A 54 -5.98 6.44 -17.67
C HIS A 54 -5.24 5.12 -17.96
N MET A 55 -5.42 4.58 -19.17
CA MET A 55 -4.85 3.29 -19.54
C MET A 55 -3.68 3.50 -20.51
N VAL A 56 -2.52 2.94 -20.17
CA VAL A 56 -1.36 2.87 -21.08
C VAL A 56 -1.47 1.62 -21.97
N LEU A 57 -0.65 1.54 -23.02
CA LEU A 57 -0.49 0.37 -23.89
C LEU A 57 -0.46 -0.93 -23.07
N GLY A 58 -1.31 -1.89 -23.46
CA GLY A 58 -1.47 -3.17 -22.74
C GLY A 58 -2.42 -3.11 -21.54
N ASN A 59 -3.38 -2.17 -21.54
CA ASN A 59 -4.43 -2.05 -20.53
C ASN A 59 -3.88 -1.94 -19.10
N ARG A 60 -2.83 -1.14 -18.91
CA ARG A 60 -2.25 -0.87 -17.59
C ARG A 60 -2.83 0.43 -17.04
N PRO A 61 -3.63 0.39 -15.96
CA PRO A 61 -4.13 1.61 -15.34
C PRO A 61 -2.99 2.35 -14.66
N ILE A 62 -2.99 3.67 -14.79
CA ILE A 62 -2.09 4.57 -14.06
C ILE A 62 -2.91 5.53 -13.21
N ALA A 63 -2.48 5.73 -11.97
CA ALA A 63 -3.08 6.74 -11.10
C ALA A 63 -2.87 8.14 -11.69
N SER A 64 -3.76 9.07 -11.33
CA SER A 64 -3.59 10.48 -11.68
C SER A 64 -2.31 11.03 -11.02
N ASN A 65 -1.59 11.89 -11.75
CA ASN A 65 -0.53 12.71 -11.17
C ASN A 65 -1.06 14.04 -10.64
N GLU A 66 -2.37 14.29 -10.75
CA GLU A 66 -2.99 15.47 -10.16
C GLU A 66 -2.88 15.39 -8.65
N LEU A 67 -2.28 16.42 -8.05
CA LEU A 67 -2.09 16.50 -6.62
C LEU A 67 -3.27 17.27 -6.02
N ASP A 68 -4.01 16.63 -5.12
CA ASP A 68 -5.14 17.28 -4.43
C ASP A 68 -4.71 18.50 -3.60
N ASP A 69 -3.51 18.45 -3.00
CA ASP A 69 -2.91 19.60 -2.31
C ASP A 69 -1.39 19.67 -2.55
N PRO A 70 -0.95 20.47 -3.54
CA PRO A 70 0.47 20.65 -3.82
C PRO A 70 1.21 21.41 -2.71
N LEU A 71 0.52 22.21 -1.88
CA LEU A 71 1.15 23.02 -0.82
C LEU A 71 1.64 22.12 0.33
N THR A 72 0.87 21.08 0.68
CA THR A 72 1.27 20.11 1.71
C THR A 72 2.54 19.34 1.32
N LEU A 73 2.79 19.11 0.03
CA LEU A 73 3.95 18.36 -0.43
C LEU A 73 5.21 19.22 -0.59
N MET A 74 5.06 20.53 -0.89
CA MET A 74 6.19 21.46 -1.03
C MET A 74 6.97 21.69 0.28
N GLY A 75 6.39 21.39 1.45
CA GLY A 75 7.09 21.42 2.74
C GLY A 75 8.06 20.26 2.99
N TYR A 76 8.08 19.24 2.12
CA TYR A 76 8.96 18.07 2.20
C TYR A 76 10.04 18.03 1.10
N LEU A 77 10.08 19.05 0.24
CA LEU A 77 11.13 19.26 -0.75
C LEU A 77 12.20 20.16 -0.13
N ASP A 78 13.10 19.57 0.64
CA ASP A 78 14.34 20.20 1.12
C ASP A 78 15.50 19.87 0.15
#